data_AF-A0A7R9Q2G2-F1
#
_entry.id   AF-A0A7R9Q2G2-F1
#
_cell.length_a   1.000
_cell.length_b   1.000
_cell.length_c   1.000
_cell.angle_alpha   90.00
_cell.angle_beta   90.00
_cell.angle_gamma   90.00
#
_symmetry.space_group_name_H-M   'P 1'
#
loop_
_entity.id
_entity.type
_entity.pdbx_description
1 polymer ?
#
loop_
_entity_poly.entity_id
_entity_poly.type
_entity_poly.pdbx_seq_one_letter_code
_entity_poly.pdbx_strand_id
1 'polypeptide(L)'
;MILKCDPLLLTPFIESNRLVEAKRLSSVTELPNAHNISSYSGFLTVNKKLNNNLFFWFFPALNNDKTAPVILWLQGGPGCSSMLGLFTEMGPFKLDDKLNLMANKYSWSQNYSVLYIDSPVGTGFSYTTDAKGFATNEQNVAEDLYNALQQFFKLFAEYKNNEFYVTGESYAG
;
A
#
# COMPACT_ATOMS: atom_id res chain seq x y z
N MET A 1 -2.65 -26.79 -12.54
CA MET A 1 -3.24 -26.49 -11.21
C MET A 1 -2.97 -25.03 -10.92
N ILE A 2 -3.90 -24.14 -11.27
CA ILE A 2 -3.77 -22.70 -10.96
C ILE A 2 -4.07 -22.60 -9.47
N LEU A 3 -3.07 -22.28 -8.66
CA LEU A 3 -3.29 -21.89 -7.28
C LEU A 3 -4.16 -20.62 -7.32
N LYS A 4 -5.45 -20.75 -7.02
CA LYS A 4 -6.25 -19.60 -6.60
C LYS A 4 -5.69 -19.17 -5.25
N CYS A 5 -4.75 -18.24 -5.28
CA CYS A 5 -4.39 -17.50 -4.07
C CYS A 5 -5.51 -16.48 -3.86
N ASP A 6 -6.38 -16.73 -2.90
CA ASP A 6 -7.38 -15.74 -2.48
C ASP A 6 -6.67 -14.47 -1.99
N PRO A 7 -7.24 -13.28 -2.23
CA PRO A 7 -6.65 -12.03 -1.79
C PRO A 7 -6.47 -12.01 -0.27
N LEU A 8 -5.32 -11.55 0.21
CA LEU A 8 -5.04 -11.42 1.64
C LEU A 8 -5.79 -10.22 2.23
N LEU A 9 -6.98 -10.48 2.76
CA LEU A 9 -7.77 -9.49 3.51
C LEU A 9 -7.24 -9.39 4.95
N LEU A 10 -6.67 -8.24 5.32
CA LEU A 10 -6.11 -8.03 6.67
C LEU A 10 -7.16 -7.54 7.68
N THR A 11 -8.23 -6.89 7.23
CA THR A 11 -9.26 -6.30 8.09
C THR A 11 -9.85 -7.27 9.12
N PRO A 12 -10.20 -8.53 8.80
CA PRO A 12 -10.71 -9.47 9.79
C PRO A 12 -9.74 -9.73 10.96
N PHE A 13 -8.43 -9.73 10.69
CA PHE A 13 -7.40 -9.90 11.70
C PHE A 13 -7.23 -8.61 12.53
N ILE A 14 -7.24 -7.45 11.87
CA ILE A 14 -7.12 -6.12 12.51
C ILE A 14 -8.28 -5.85 13.48
N GLU A 15 -9.50 -6.20 13.08
CA GLU A 15 -10.70 -6.03 13.92
C GLU A 15 -10.70 -6.98 15.11
N SER A 16 -10.25 -8.21 14.91
CA SER A 16 -10.09 -9.21 15.97
C SER A 16 -8.84 -9.00 16.83
N ASN A 17 -8.14 -7.87 16.68
CA ASN A 17 -6.90 -7.52 17.37
C ASN A 17 -5.76 -8.53 17.21
N ARG A 18 -5.77 -9.33 16.14
CA ARG A 18 -4.71 -10.29 15.78
C ARG A 18 -3.60 -9.61 14.97
N LEU A 19 -3.05 -8.52 15.50
CA LEU A 19 -2.14 -7.62 14.78
C LEU A 19 -0.80 -8.26 14.41
N VAL A 20 -0.25 -9.08 15.31
CA VAL A 20 1.01 -9.82 15.05
C VAL A 20 0.84 -10.78 13.88
N GLU A 21 -0.29 -11.49 13.84
CA GLU A 21 -0.61 -12.41 12.76
C GLU A 21 -0.85 -11.68 11.44
N ALA A 22 -1.64 -10.60 11.46
CA ALA A 22 -1.88 -9.75 10.30
C ALA A 22 -0.58 -9.22 9.70
N LYS A 23 0.32 -8.69 10.55
CA LYS A 23 1.62 -8.15 10.12
C LYS A 23 2.51 -9.24 9.53
N ARG A 24 2.56 -10.43 10.16
CA ARG A 24 3.29 -11.59 9.65
C ARG A 24 2.77 -12.02 8.27
N LEU A 25 1.45 -12.11 8.10
CA LEU A 25 0.82 -12.51 6.84
C LEU A 25 1.07 -11.48 5.73
N SER A 26 1.08 -10.19 6.05
CA SER A 26 1.35 -9.14 5.07
C SER A 26 2.80 -9.09 4.59
N SER A 27 3.74 -9.73 5.30
CA SER A 27 5.16 -9.71 4.94
C SER A 27 5.41 -10.30 3.56
N VAL A 28 6.05 -9.55 2.67
CA VAL A 28 6.44 -10.02 1.34
C VAL A 28 7.83 -10.65 1.44
N THR A 29 7.92 -11.98 1.28
CA THR A 29 9.16 -12.74 1.50
C THR A 29 9.88 -13.17 0.22
N GLU A 30 9.20 -13.15 -0.92
CA GLU A 30 9.72 -13.65 -2.20
C GLU A 30 9.75 -12.56 -3.25
N LEU A 31 10.76 -11.69 -3.19
CA LEU A 31 11.06 -10.71 -4.24
C LEU A 31 12.34 -11.12 -4.98
N PRO A 32 12.26 -11.45 -6.28
CA PRO A 32 13.43 -11.78 -7.09
C PRO A 32 14.45 -10.64 -7.05
N ASN A 33 15.72 -10.96 -6.81
CA ASN A 33 16.85 -10.01 -6.79
C ASN A 33 16.74 -8.86 -5.76
N ALA A 34 15.82 -8.96 -4.80
CA ALA A 34 15.55 -7.92 -3.80
C ALA A 34 15.30 -8.48 -2.38
N HIS A 35 15.92 -9.61 -2.05
CA HIS A 35 15.71 -10.34 -0.79
C HIS A 35 15.98 -9.53 0.50
N ASN A 36 16.74 -8.43 0.40
CA ASN A 36 17.10 -7.59 1.55
C ASN A 36 16.10 -6.44 1.80
N ILE A 37 15.06 -6.29 0.97
CA ILE A 37 14.07 -5.22 1.11
C ILE A 37 12.84 -5.77 1.83
N SER A 38 12.73 -5.42 3.11
CA SER A 38 11.54 -5.74 3.91
C SER A 38 10.35 -4.91 3.41
N SER A 39 9.21 -5.55 3.19
CA SER A 39 7.98 -4.87 2.79
C SER A 39 6.74 -5.64 3.20
N TYR A 40 5.60 -4.96 3.22
CA TYR A 40 4.33 -5.51 3.66
C TYR A 40 3.23 -5.13 2.67
N SER A 41 2.40 -6.07 2.24
CA SER A 41 1.30 -5.81 1.33
C SER A 41 0.05 -6.60 1.71
N GLY A 42 -1.09 -6.17 1.18
CA GLY A 42 -2.36 -6.83 1.40
C GLY A 42 -3.53 -5.90 1.12
N PHE A 43 -4.72 -6.36 1.50
CA PHE A 43 -5.96 -5.63 1.28
C PHE A 43 -6.57 -5.17 2.60
N LEU A 44 -7.04 -3.92 2.60
CA LEU A 44 -7.83 -3.33 3.67
C LEU A 44 -9.26 -3.15 3.18
N THR A 45 -10.21 -3.84 3.82
CA THR A 45 -11.64 -3.65 3.58
C THR A 45 -12.06 -2.31 4.19
N VAL A 46 -12.37 -1.35 3.34
CA VAL A 46 -12.71 0.04 3.72
C VAL A 46 -14.22 0.27 3.77
N ASN A 47 -15.00 -0.53 3.05
CA ASN A 47 -16.45 -0.56 3.16
C ASN A 47 -16.98 -2.00 3.06
N LYS A 48 -17.42 -2.57 4.18
CA LYS A 48 -17.92 -3.95 4.24
C LYS A 48 -19.23 -4.16 3.49
N LYS A 49 -20.09 -3.13 3.43
CA LYS A 49 -21.42 -3.24 2.78
C LYS A 49 -21.27 -3.38 1.27
N LEU A 50 -20.31 -2.64 0.71
CA LEU A 50 -20.00 -2.65 -0.72
C LEU A 50 -18.87 -3.64 -1.07
N ASN A 51 -18.26 -4.27 -0.06
CA ASN A 51 -17.05 -5.08 -0.22
C ASN A 51 -15.91 -4.32 -0.93
N ASN A 52 -15.69 -3.07 -0.55
CA ASN A 52 -14.58 -2.26 -1.06
C ASN A 52 -13.30 -2.63 -0.33
N ASN A 53 -12.26 -2.96 -1.11
CA ASN A 53 -10.96 -3.38 -0.62
C ASN A 53 -9.86 -2.56 -1.32
N LEU A 54 -9.10 -1.79 -0.54
CA LEU A 54 -7.93 -1.08 -1.05
C LEU A 54 -6.67 -1.93 -0.87
N PHE A 55 -5.89 -2.08 -1.93
CA PHE A 55 -4.56 -2.67 -1.89
C PHE A 55 -3.54 -1.63 -1.42
N PHE A 56 -2.64 -2.06 -0.55
CA PHE A 56 -1.48 -1.27 -0.16
C PHE A 56 -0.19 -2.08 -0.28
N TRP A 57 0.91 -1.36 -0.44
CA TRP A 57 2.26 -1.89 -0.26
C TRP A 57 3.09 -0.89 0.53
N PHE A 58 3.60 -1.33 1.68
CA PHE A 58 4.36 -0.53 2.62
C PHE A 58 5.83 -0.97 2.68
N PHE A 59 6.71 0.02 2.66
CA PHE A 59 8.16 -0.15 2.74
C PHE A 59 8.71 0.68 3.90
N PRO A 60 9.12 0.04 5.00
CA PRO A 60 9.90 0.69 6.04
C PRO A 60 11.15 1.38 5.50
N ALA A 61 11.61 2.42 6.19
CA ALA A 61 12.89 3.05 5.88
C ALA A 61 14.04 2.03 5.93
N LEU A 62 14.81 1.95 4.84
CA LEU A 62 15.88 0.97 4.62
C LEU A 62 17.10 1.20 5.53
N ASN A 63 17.28 2.43 6.02
CA ASN A 63 18.32 2.79 6.98
C ASN A 63 18.04 2.30 8.42
N ASN A 64 16.91 1.61 8.65
CA ASN A 64 16.43 1.14 9.95
C ASN A 64 16.13 2.26 10.97
N ASP A 65 15.93 3.50 10.52
CA ASP A 65 15.48 4.59 11.36
C ASP A 65 13.99 4.40 11.71
N LYS A 66 13.72 4.04 12.96
CA LYS A 66 12.36 3.85 13.47
C LYS A 66 11.57 5.15 13.60
N THR A 67 12.25 6.29 13.56
CA THR A 67 11.65 7.63 13.64
C THR A 67 11.45 8.28 12.27
N ALA A 68 11.90 7.63 11.20
CA ALA A 68 11.75 8.11 9.83
C ALA A 68 10.27 8.46 9.53
N PRO A 69 9.99 9.62 8.90
CA PRO A 69 8.62 9.98 8.55
C PRO A 69 7.93 8.92 7.70
N VAL A 70 6.62 8.80 7.89
CA VAL A 70 5.74 8.01 7.02
C VAL A 70 5.24 8.89 5.89
N ILE A 71 5.45 8.46 4.66
CA ILE A 71 4.94 9.12 3.46
C ILE A 71 3.84 8.24 2.86
N LEU A 72 2.64 8.79 2.72
CA LEU A 72 1.64 8.23 1.80
C LEU A 72 1.92 8.75 0.39
N TRP A 73 2.07 7.85 -0.57
CA TRP A 73 2.14 8.18 -2.00
C TRP A 73 0.86 7.75 -2.72
N LEU A 74 0.26 8.69 -3.43
CA LEU A 74 -0.91 8.48 -4.28
C LEU A 74 -0.59 8.88 -5.72
N GLN A 75 -0.69 7.94 -6.65
CA GLN A 75 -0.66 8.27 -8.07
C GLN A 75 -2.03 8.81 -8.50
N GLY A 76 -2.04 9.73 -9.46
CA GLY A 76 -3.23 10.43 -9.94
C GLY A 76 -4.01 9.64 -11.01
N GLY A 77 -4.19 10.26 -12.16
CA GLY A 77 -5.02 9.75 -13.25
C GLY A 77 -6.20 10.69 -13.55
N PRO A 78 -7.38 10.49 -12.94
CA PRO A 78 -7.71 9.57 -11.83
C PRO A 78 -7.73 8.08 -12.23
N GLY A 79 -7.44 7.19 -11.26
CA GLY A 79 -7.51 5.74 -11.44
C GLY A 79 -6.20 5.07 -11.89
N CYS A 80 -5.07 5.79 -11.86
CA CYS A 80 -3.76 5.20 -12.10
C CYS A 80 -3.23 4.55 -10.81
N SER A 81 -2.66 3.35 -10.94
CA SER A 81 -2.10 2.62 -9.81
C SER A 81 -0.89 3.31 -9.21
N SER A 82 -0.82 3.38 -7.88
CA SER A 82 0.35 3.86 -7.14
C SER A 82 1.56 2.93 -7.27
N MET A 83 1.35 1.72 -7.80
CA MET A 83 2.44 0.82 -8.19
C MET A 83 3.27 1.39 -9.34
N LEU A 84 2.71 2.32 -10.14
CA LEU A 84 3.49 3.05 -11.15
C LEU A 84 4.62 3.83 -10.47
N GLY A 85 4.30 4.61 -9.43
CA GLY A 85 5.30 5.28 -8.63
C GLY A 85 6.33 4.30 -8.08
N LEU A 86 5.85 3.25 -7.41
CA LEU A 86 6.69 2.21 -6.80
C LEU A 86 7.72 1.63 -7.77
N PHE A 87 7.32 1.24 -8.98
CA PHE A 87 8.22 0.53 -9.91
C PHE A 87 8.96 1.45 -10.89
N THR A 88 8.48 2.66 -11.15
CA THR A 88 9.00 3.51 -12.23
C THR A 88 9.56 4.86 -11.77
N GLU A 89 9.29 5.27 -10.52
CA GLU A 89 9.65 6.59 -10.02
C GLU A 89 10.59 6.51 -8.80
N MET A 90 10.02 6.63 -7.59
CA MET A 90 10.75 6.86 -6.34
C MET A 90 10.93 5.60 -5.47
N GLY A 91 10.55 4.44 -5.99
CA GLY A 91 10.33 3.27 -5.15
C GLY A 91 11.62 2.51 -4.96
N PRO A 92 11.61 1.46 -4.12
CA PRO A 92 12.82 0.72 -3.79
C PRO A 92 13.34 -0.11 -4.97
N PHE A 93 12.57 -0.19 -6.06
CA PHE A 93 12.89 -0.98 -7.23
C PHE A 93 13.00 -0.14 -8.50
N LYS A 94 13.72 -0.71 -9.47
CA LYS A 94 13.72 -0.34 -10.88
C LYS A 94 13.60 -1.61 -11.71
N LEU A 95 13.00 -1.49 -12.88
CA LEU A 95 13.01 -2.55 -13.88
C LEU A 95 14.15 -2.29 -14.86
N ASP A 96 14.96 -3.30 -15.15
CA ASP A 96 15.91 -3.25 -16.27
C ASP A 96 15.20 -3.49 -17.62
N ASP A 97 15.95 -3.40 -18.73
CA ASP A 97 15.42 -3.61 -20.09
C ASP A 97 14.82 -5.01 -20.32
N LYS A 98 15.11 -5.96 -19.43
CA LYS A 98 14.61 -7.34 -19.45
C LYS A 98 13.51 -7.57 -18.41
N LEU A 99 13.01 -6.51 -17.78
CA LEU A 99 12.00 -6.52 -16.73
C LEU A 99 12.44 -7.26 -15.46
N ASN A 100 13.75 -7.36 -15.22
CA ASN A 100 14.25 -7.82 -13.92
C ASN A 100 14.12 -6.71 -12.89
N LEU A 101 13.65 -7.08 -11.70
CA LEU A 101 13.62 -6.20 -10.55
C LEU A 101 15.06 -5.94 -10.06
N MET A 102 15.42 -4.67 -9.92
CA MET A 102 16.71 -4.22 -9.39
C MET A 102 16.49 -3.21 -8.27
N ALA A 103 17.42 -3.09 -7.33
CA ALA A 103 17.34 -2.07 -6.29
C ALA A 103 17.53 -0.65 -6.85
N ASN A 104 16.72 0.30 -6.37
CA ASN A 104 16.83 1.71 -6.70
C ASN A 104 17.64 2.48 -5.64
N LYS A 105 18.85 2.93 -5.99
CA LYS A 105 19.69 3.73 -5.08
C LYS A 105 19.15 5.13 -4.76
N TYR A 106 18.18 5.62 -5.53
CA TYR A 106 17.53 6.93 -5.32
C TYR A 106 16.13 6.80 -4.71
N SER A 107 15.81 5.65 -4.13
CA SER A 107 14.49 5.43 -3.53
C SER A 107 14.23 6.39 -2.37
N TRP A 108 13.00 6.86 -2.24
CA TRP A 108 12.54 7.56 -1.05
C TRP A 108 12.59 6.66 0.19
N SER A 109 12.44 5.34 0.02
CA SER A 109 12.56 4.38 1.12
C SER A 109 13.95 4.33 1.75
N GLN A 110 14.97 5.02 1.20
CA GLN A 110 16.26 5.17 1.87
C GLN A 110 16.13 5.90 3.21
N ASN A 111 15.28 6.92 3.29
CA ASN A 111 15.15 7.80 4.47
C ASN A 111 13.73 7.91 5.01
N TYR A 112 12.73 7.39 4.29
CA TYR A 112 11.32 7.48 4.67
C TYR A 112 10.68 6.10 4.69
N SER A 113 9.65 5.93 5.50
CA SER A 113 8.79 4.75 5.41
C SER A 113 7.64 5.07 4.45
N VAL A 114 7.58 4.42 3.30
CA VAL A 114 6.67 4.81 2.22
C VAL A 114 5.52 3.83 2.08
N LEU A 115 4.30 4.34 2.12
CA LEU A 115 3.04 3.64 1.95
C LEU A 115 2.46 4.00 0.57
N TYR A 116 2.36 3.01 -0.31
CA TYR A 116 1.67 3.12 -1.59
C TYR A 116 0.27 2.53 -1.46
N ILE A 117 -0.77 3.27 -1.88
CA ILE A 117 -2.15 2.75 -1.91
C ILE A 117 -2.70 2.92 -3.32
N ASP A 118 -3.27 1.84 -3.87
CA ASP A 118 -4.05 1.93 -5.09
C ASP A 118 -5.42 2.51 -4.77
N SER A 119 -5.66 3.77 -5.11
CA SER A 119 -6.88 4.51 -4.80
C SER A 119 -7.35 5.30 -6.02
N PRO A 120 -8.67 5.41 -6.29
CA PRO A 120 -9.80 4.85 -5.53
C PRO A 120 -10.02 3.34 -5.74
N VAL A 121 -11.02 2.77 -5.07
CA VAL A 121 -11.48 1.38 -5.29
C VAL A 121 -11.72 1.14 -6.79
N GLY A 122 -11.17 0.05 -7.33
CA GLY A 122 -11.14 -0.26 -8.77
C GLY A 122 -9.82 0.10 -9.45
N THR A 123 -8.95 0.88 -8.79
CA THR A 123 -7.61 1.22 -9.27
C THR A 123 -6.64 0.08 -9.01
N GLY A 124 -5.80 -0.26 -10.00
CA GLY A 124 -4.72 -1.24 -9.83
C GLY A 124 -5.23 -2.57 -9.29
N PHE A 125 -4.74 -2.98 -8.12
CA PHE A 125 -5.20 -4.20 -7.46
C PHE A 125 -6.45 -4.01 -6.59
N SER A 126 -6.79 -2.78 -6.21
CA SER A 126 -7.95 -2.47 -5.37
C SER A 126 -9.26 -2.82 -6.09
N TYR A 127 -10.21 -3.41 -5.36
CA TYR A 127 -11.41 -3.96 -5.98
C TYR A 127 -12.65 -3.83 -5.10
N THR A 128 -13.80 -4.01 -5.76
CA THR A 128 -15.10 -4.19 -5.15
C THR A 128 -15.85 -5.29 -5.89
N THR A 129 -16.83 -5.93 -5.22
CA THR A 129 -17.76 -6.88 -5.86
C THR A 129 -19.14 -6.27 -6.08
N ASP A 130 -19.37 -5.02 -5.67
CA ASP A 130 -20.59 -4.26 -5.93
C ASP A 130 -20.26 -3.07 -6.83
N ALA A 131 -20.97 -2.90 -7.94
CA ALA A 131 -20.78 -1.77 -8.84
C ALA A 131 -21.03 -0.41 -8.16
N LYS A 132 -21.81 -0.37 -7.07
CA LYS A 132 -22.00 0.82 -6.24
C LYS A 132 -20.79 1.14 -5.37
N GLY A 133 -19.81 0.23 -5.29
CA GLY A 133 -18.56 0.39 -4.57
C GLY A 133 -17.56 1.33 -5.25
N PHE A 134 -17.71 1.59 -6.55
CA PHE A 134 -16.86 2.55 -7.25
C PHE A 134 -17.15 3.97 -6.80
N ALA A 135 -16.10 4.71 -6.47
CA ALA A 135 -16.23 6.10 -6.04
C ALA A 135 -16.82 6.96 -7.16
N THR A 136 -17.77 7.84 -6.80
CA THR A 136 -18.43 8.74 -7.75
C THR A 136 -18.08 10.21 -7.52
N ASN A 137 -17.32 10.49 -6.46
CA ASN A 137 -16.83 11.81 -6.07
C ASN A 137 -15.65 11.66 -5.10
N GLU A 138 -14.94 12.75 -4.87
CA GLU A 138 -13.74 12.84 -4.03
C GLU A 138 -14.03 12.56 -2.55
N GLN A 139 -15.25 12.84 -2.08
CA GLN A 139 -15.65 12.52 -0.71
C GLN A 139 -15.65 10.99 -0.48
N ASN A 140 -16.13 10.20 -1.44
CA ASN A 140 -16.04 8.74 -1.35
C ASN A 140 -14.58 8.25 -1.32
N VAL A 141 -13.72 8.86 -2.15
CA VAL A 141 -12.29 8.52 -2.19
C VAL A 141 -11.62 8.83 -0.85
N ALA A 142 -11.90 10.01 -0.28
CA ALA A 142 -11.35 10.45 1.00
C ALA A 142 -11.81 9.57 2.17
N GLU A 143 -13.08 9.17 2.21
CA GLU A 143 -13.62 8.28 3.24
C GLU A 143 -12.96 6.89 3.21
N ASP A 144 -12.82 6.30 2.03
CA ASP A 144 -12.18 5.00 1.86
C ASP A 144 -10.67 5.07 2.22
N LEU A 145 -9.96 6.10 1.78
CA LEU A 145 -8.56 6.34 2.15
C LEU A 145 -8.38 6.56 3.65
N TYR A 146 -9.26 7.33 4.28
CA TYR A 146 -9.22 7.55 5.73
C TYR A 146 -9.39 6.23 6.49
N ASN A 147 -10.36 5.40 6.10
CA ASN A 147 -10.56 4.08 6.69
C ASN A 147 -9.35 3.15 6.49
N ALA A 148 -8.68 3.21 5.34
CA ALA A 148 -7.44 2.47 5.11
C ALA A 148 -6.32 2.96 6.03
N LEU A 149 -6.13 4.27 6.19
CA LEU A 149 -5.10 4.85 7.06
C LEU A 149 -5.33 4.50 8.54
N GLN A 150 -6.58 4.53 9.01
CA GLN A 150 -6.91 4.10 10.38
C GLN A 150 -6.49 2.63 10.62
N GLN A 151 -6.75 1.75 9.65
CA GLN A 151 -6.37 0.35 9.74
C GLN A 151 -4.85 0.16 9.61
N PHE A 152 -4.20 0.87 8.70
CA PHE A 152 -2.75 0.87 8.53
C PHE A 152 -2.04 1.24 9.83
N PHE A 153 -2.38 2.37 10.44
CA PHE A 153 -1.75 2.78 11.70
C PHE A 153 -2.16 1.90 12.89
N LYS A 154 -3.28 1.17 12.82
CA LYS A 154 -3.59 0.12 13.81
C LYS A 154 -2.68 -1.11 13.63
N LEU A 155 -2.42 -1.51 12.39
CA LEU A 155 -1.57 -2.66 12.06
C LEU A 155 -0.08 -2.38 12.31
N PHE A 156 0.38 -1.19 11.97
CA PHE A 156 1.76 -0.71 12.11
C PHE A 156 1.85 0.35 13.20
N ALA A 157 1.39 -0.03 14.41
CA ALA A 157 1.23 0.90 15.53
C ALA A 157 2.52 1.59 15.97
N GLU A 158 3.68 1.00 15.66
CA GLU A 158 4.99 1.58 15.92
C GLU A 158 5.27 2.88 15.12
N TYR A 159 4.51 3.17 14.06
CA TYR A 159 4.67 4.39 13.26
C TYR A 159 3.71 5.52 13.62
N LYS A 160 2.81 5.32 14.61
CA LYS A 160 1.76 6.30 14.97
C LYS A 160 2.28 7.67 15.38
N ASN A 161 3.51 7.73 15.91
CA ASN A 161 4.12 8.96 16.40
C ASN A 161 5.12 9.56 15.40
N ASN A 162 5.33 8.92 14.26
CA ASN A 162 6.22 9.43 13.22
C ASN A 162 5.53 10.60 12.52
N GLU A 163 6.30 11.55 12.00
CA GLU A 163 5.75 12.57 11.12
C GLU A 163 5.06 11.89 9.93
N PHE A 164 3.90 12.41 9.53
CA PHE A 164 3.09 11.83 8.45
C PHE A 164 2.83 12.88 7.38
N TYR A 165 3.17 12.55 6.15
CA TYR A 165 2.96 13.41 4.98
C TYR A 165 2.12 12.68 3.94
N VAL A 166 1.11 13.38 3.42
CA VAL A 166 0.34 12.93 2.26
C VAL A 166 0.97 13.57 1.03
N THR A 167 1.36 12.74 0.07
CA THR A 167 2.03 13.15 -1.17
C THR A 167 1.37 12.45 -2.36
N GLY A 168 1.51 13.03 -3.53
CA GLY A 168 1.03 12.43 -4.76
C GLY A 168 1.38 13.27 -5.98
N GLU A 169 0.97 12.77 -7.14
CA GLU A 169 1.21 13.39 -8.45
C GLU A 169 -0.11 13.57 -9.22
N SER A 170 -0.17 14.59 -10.09
CA SER A 170 -1.27 14.80 -11.04
C SER A 170 -2.60 15.03 -10.32
N TYR A 171 -3.65 14.24 -10.61
CA TYR A 171 -4.97 14.37 -9.98
C TYR A 171 -4.96 14.12 -8.45
N ALA A 172 -3.84 13.68 -7.88
CA ALA A 172 -3.67 13.60 -6.42
C ALA A 172 -3.35 14.95 -5.75
N GLY A 173 -3.20 16.04 -6.52
CA GLY A 173 -2.95 17.40 -6.02
C GLY A 173 -4.18 18.17 -5.55
#